data_AF-A0A2I9E157-F1
#
_entry.id   AF-A0A2I9E157-F1
#
_cell.length_a   1.000
_cell.length_b   1.000
_cell.length_c   1.000
_cell.angle_alpha   90.00
_cell.angle_beta   90.00
_cell.angle_gamma   90.00
#
_symmetry.space_group_name_H-M   'P 1'
#
loop_
_entity.id
_entity.type
_entity.pdbx_description
1 polymer ?
#
loop_
_entity_poly.entity_id
_entity_poly.type
_entity_poly.pdbx_seq_one_letter_code
_entity_poly.pdbx_strand_id
1 'polypeptide(L)'
;MIPETKSNPASSARAFYALGKYDAIGYAPFGIDGNGILNTTSPNDESLKTAYASLENILPIISKYRGTEKMTGLFIDSSKEKDEVVMGEYVISLKRNSFAEAQGLLGVDIENKNEKEEEAAGFLIIQLAENEFLVAGGIGSSILTISKSNNDAPTQAGYLSVDEVSYSNGEMRTHRLNGDETAFGGPVVKKGESKIFKMKMYTY
;
A
#
# COMPACT_ATOMS: atom_id res chain seq x y z
N MET A 1 -4.21 -19.62 4.54
CA MET A 1 -2.80 -19.80 4.11
C MET A 1 -2.80 -19.80 2.59
N ILE A 2 -1.89 -19.07 1.95
CA ILE A 2 -1.64 -19.15 0.50
C ILE A 2 -0.35 -19.96 0.32
N PRO A 3 -0.45 -21.28 0.08
CA PRO A 3 0.70 -22.18 0.12
C PRO A 3 1.59 -22.09 -1.12
N GLU A 4 1.07 -21.56 -2.23
CA GLU A 4 1.81 -21.42 -3.47
C GLU A 4 1.32 -20.20 -4.27
N THR A 5 2.24 -19.49 -4.90
CA THR A 5 1.98 -18.40 -5.86
C THR A 5 3.23 -18.16 -6.70
N LYS A 6 3.11 -17.38 -7.77
CA LYS A 6 4.28 -16.95 -8.56
C LYS A 6 5.19 -16.04 -7.75
N SER A 7 6.47 -16.01 -8.08
CA SER A 7 7.46 -15.12 -7.45
C SER A 7 7.80 -13.94 -8.36
N ASN A 8 6.83 -13.03 -8.49
CA ASN A 8 6.94 -11.84 -9.34
C ASN A 8 6.43 -10.59 -8.60
N PRO A 9 6.56 -9.38 -9.18
CA PRO A 9 6.15 -8.15 -8.51
C PRO A 9 4.67 -8.17 -8.13
N ALA A 10 3.79 -8.59 -9.04
CA ALA A 10 2.36 -8.62 -8.77
C ALA A 10 1.97 -9.61 -7.66
N SER A 11 2.70 -10.71 -7.50
CA SER A 11 2.50 -11.65 -6.39
C SER A 11 3.08 -11.12 -5.09
N SER A 12 4.12 -10.29 -5.15
CA SER A 12 4.66 -9.60 -3.98
C SER A 12 3.66 -8.57 -3.43
N ALA A 13 3.00 -7.80 -4.32
CA ALA A 13 1.88 -6.92 -3.96
C ALA A 13 0.71 -7.68 -3.30
N ARG A 14 0.38 -8.87 -3.84
CA ARG A 14 -0.68 -9.73 -3.28
C ARG A 14 -0.39 -10.24 -1.88
N ALA A 15 0.85 -10.24 -1.41
CA ALA A 15 1.16 -10.64 -0.04
C ALA A 15 0.46 -9.73 0.99
N PHE A 16 0.53 -8.41 0.79
CA PHE A 16 -0.18 -7.42 1.63
C PHE A 16 -1.69 -7.66 1.61
N TYR A 17 -2.24 -7.84 0.40
CA TYR A 17 -3.68 -8.06 0.21
C TYR A 17 -4.15 -9.36 0.84
N ALA A 18 -3.41 -10.46 0.69
CA ALA A 18 -3.75 -11.76 1.26
C ALA A 18 -3.79 -11.71 2.79
N LEU A 19 -2.75 -11.12 3.41
CA LEU A 19 -2.67 -10.97 4.86
C LEU A 19 -3.75 -10.02 5.39
N GLY A 20 -3.97 -8.90 4.72
CA GLY A 20 -4.91 -7.87 5.14
C GLY A 20 -6.38 -8.24 4.91
N LYS A 21 -6.75 -8.61 3.68
CA LYS A 21 -8.16 -8.80 3.28
C LYS A 21 -8.74 -10.15 3.67
N TYR A 22 -7.92 -11.19 3.64
CA TYR A 22 -8.36 -12.59 3.83
C TYR A 22 -7.84 -13.21 5.12
N ASP A 23 -7.27 -12.40 6.02
CA ASP A 23 -6.69 -12.84 7.29
C ASP A 23 -5.73 -14.03 7.13
N ALA A 24 -4.99 -14.05 6.01
CA ALA A 24 -4.14 -15.17 5.70
C ALA A 24 -3.08 -15.32 6.81
N ILE A 25 -2.89 -16.56 7.27
CA ILE A 25 -1.86 -16.89 8.27
C ILE A 25 -0.46 -17.03 7.66
N GLY A 26 -0.34 -16.94 6.32
CA GLY A 26 0.90 -17.15 5.61
C GLY A 26 0.73 -17.02 4.11
N TYR A 27 1.83 -16.65 3.45
CA TYR A 27 1.96 -16.43 2.01
C TYR A 27 3.31 -17.01 1.56
N ALA A 28 3.33 -17.89 0.55
CA ALA A 28 4.52 -18.63 0.15
C ALA A 28 4.68 -18.67 -1.38
N PRO A 29 5.46 -17.74 -1.97
CA PRO A 29 5.84 -17.81 -3.37
C PRO A 29 6.74 -19.00 -3.69
N PHE A 30 6.52 -19.60 -4.85
CA PHE A 30 7.27 -20.75 -5.35
C PHE A 30 8.46 -20.31 -6.21
N GLY A 31 9.52 -21.14 -6.27
CA GLY A 31 10.64 -20.92 -7.20
C GLY A 31 11.59 -19.78 -6.80
N ILE A 32 11.64 -19.46 -5.50
CA ILE A 32 12.48 -18.38 -4.96
C ILE A 32 13.97 -18.73 -4.92
N ASP A 33 14.33 -19.98 -5.19
CA ASP A 33 15.72 -20.45 -5.30
C ASP A 33 16.36 -20.10 -6.66
N GLY A 34 15.57 -19.60 -7.61
CA GLY A 34 16.04 -19.21 -8.95
C GLY A 34 16.25 -20.39 -9.90
N ASN A 35 15.94 -21.62 -9.51
CA ASN A 35 16.24 -22.84 -10.30
C ASN A 35 15.00 -23.49 -10.93
N GLY A 36 13.88 -22.77 -10.97
CA GLY A 36 12.62 -23.28 -11.53
C GLY A 36 12.65 -23.43 -13.05
N ILE A 37 11.96 -24.45 -13.57
CA ILE A 37 11.86 -24.73 -15.02
C ILE A 37 10.79 -23.85 -15.70
N LEU A 38 9.64 -23.68 -15.05
CA LEU A 38 8.48 -22.94 -15.60
C LEU A 38 8.12 -21.68 -14.79
N ASN A 39 8.59 -21.60 -13.55
CA ASN A 39 8.36 -20.47 -12.65
C ASN A 39 9.63 -20.28 -11.82
N THR A 40 10.34 -19.19 -12.07
CA THR A 40 11.60 -18.87 -11.40
C THR A 40 11.64 -17.37 -11.15
N THR A 41 12.10 -16.98 -9.96
CA THR A 41 12.31 -15.57 -9.64
C THR A 41 13.45 -15.02 -10.50
N SER A 42 13.26 -13.83 -11.07
CA SER A 42 14.37 -13.11 -11.71
C SER A 42 15.38 -12.68 -10.64
N PRO A 43 16.70 -12.90 -10.82
CA PRO A 43 17.71 -12.45 -9.87
C PRO A 43 17.71 -10.94 -9.60
N ASN A 44 17.14 -10.15 -10.53
CA ASN A 44 17.02 -8.70 -10.42
C ASN A 44 15.66 -8.25 -9.84
N ASP A 45 14.74 -9.17 -9.54
CA ASP A 45 13.46 -8.84 -8.91
C ASP A 45 13.59 -8.82 -7.39
N GLU A 46 13.67 -7.62 -6.82
CA GLU A 46 13.68 -7.43 -5.37
C GLU A 46 12.29 -7.30 -4.74
N SER A 47 11.19 -7.39 -5.52
CA SER A 47 9.83 -7.09 -5.04
C SER A 47 9.43 -7.94 -3.85
N LEU A 48 9.82 -9.22 -3.86
CA LEU A 48 9.49 -10.14 -2.77
C LEU A 48 10.22 -9.76 -1.48
N LYS A 49 11.53 -9.45 -1.59
CA LYS A 49 12.37 -8.97 -0.49
C LYS A 49 11.82 -7.66 0.07
N THR A 50 11.44 -6.72 -0.80
CA THR A 50 10.84 -5.44 -0.43
C THR A 50 9.52 -5.62 0.31
N ALA A 51 8.61 -6.47 -0.20
CA ALA A 51 7.33 -6.75 0.44
C ALA A 51 7.52 -7.40 1.83
N TYR A 52 8.40 -8.39 1.94
CA TYR A 52 8.60 -9.14 3.18
C TYR A 52 9.30 -8.30 4.25
N ALA A 53 10.26 -7.45 3.88
CA ALA A 53 10.87 -6.51 4.82
C ALA A 53 9.83 -5.55 5.43
N SER A 54 8.90 -5.05 4.61
CA SER A 54 7.79 -4.21 5.08
C SER A 54 6.85 -4.97 6.02
N LEU A 55 6.43 -6.19 5.64
CA LEU A 55 5.56 -7.03 6.45
C LEU A 55 6.20 -7.48 7.77
N GLU A 56 7.49 -7.84 7.76
CA GLU A 56 8.24 -8.25 8.95
C GLU A 56 8.27 -7.13 10.00
N ASN A 57 8.54 -5.90 9.57
CA ASN A 57 8.57 -4.71 10.41
C ASN A 57 7.25 -4.49 11.18
N ILE A 58 6.11 -4.81 10.58
CA ILE A 58 4.78 -4.62 11.18
C ILE A 58 4.10 -5.92 11.64
N LEU A 59 4.79 -7.06 11.58
CA LEU A 59 4.23 -8.37 11.90
C LEU A 59 3.61 -8.46 13.32
N PRO A 60 4.20 -7.84 14.38
CA PRO A 60 3.55 -7.82 15.70
C PRO A 60 2.21 -7.10 15.69
N ILE A 61 2.07 -6.04 14.87
CA ILE A 61 0.83 -5.26 14.73
C ILE A 61 -0.18 -6.08 13.91
N ILE A 62 0.23 -6.67 12.79
CA ILE A 62 -0.62 -7.60 12.00
C ILE A 62 -1.18 -8.70 12.90
N SER A 63 -0.32 -9.34 13.71
CA SER A 63 -0.72 -10.44 14.59
C SER A 63 -1.76 -10.02 15.63
N LYS A 64 -1.73 -8.76 16.09
CA LYS A 64 -2.68 -8.19 17.04
C LYS A 64 -4.06 -7.94 16.42
N TYR A 65 -4.13 -7.56 15.15
CA TYR A 65 -5.37 -7.15 14.49
C TYR A 65 -5.93 -8.16 13.48
N ARG A 66 -5.20 -9.25 13.18
CA ARG A 66 -5.67 -10.31 12.28
C ARG A 66 -7.00 -10.91 12.72
N GLY A 67 -7.94 -11.05 11.79
CA GLY A 67 -9.28 -11.58 12.03
C GLY A 67 -10.25 -10.58 12.66
N THR A 68 -9.86 -9.31 12.79
CA THR A 68 -10.72 -8.23 13.30
C THR A 68 -11.20 -7.34 12.16
N GLU A 69 -12.32 -6.66 12.34
CA GLU A 69 -12.84 -5.65 11.40
C GLU A 69 -11.91 -4.44 11.21
N LYS A 70 -10.88 -4.30 12.08
CA LYS A 70 -9.92 -3.21 12.05
C LYS A 70 -8.76 -3.46 11.08
N MET A 71 -8.68 -4.63 10.45
CA MET A 71 -7.67 -4.92 9.44
C MET A 71 -8.32 -5.31 8.12
N THR A 72 -7.77 -4.82 7.02
CA THR A 72 -8.22 -5.15 5.68
C THR A 72 -7.06 -4.97 4.69
N GLY A 73 -7.32 -5.23 3.41
CA GLY A 73 -6.38 -4.93 2.35
C GLY A 73 -7.08 -4.38 1.11
N LEU A 74 -6.34 -3.60 0.34
CA LEU A 74 -6.73 -3.09 -0.97
C LEU A 74 -5.74 -3.60 -2.03
N PHE A 75 -6.24 -3.82 -3.24
CA PHE A 75 -5.42 -4.30 -4.35
C PHE A 75 -5.90 -3.76 -5.68
N ILE A 76 -4.94 -3.31 -6.49
CA ILE A 76 -5.16 -2.85 -7.86
C ILE A 76 -4.21 -3.58 -8.80
N ASP A 77 -4.64 -3.80 -10.04
CA ASP A 77 -3.86 -4.34 -11.14
C ASP A 77 -4.43 -3.88 -12.48
N SER A 78 -4.02 -4.49 -13.59
CA SER A 78 -4.49 -4.11 -14.94
C SER A 78 -6.00 -4.31 -15.15
N SER A 79 -6.67 -5.10 -14.31
CA SER A 79 -8.12 -5.33 -14.36
C SER A 79 -8.90 -4.37 -13.44
N LYS A 80 -8.21 -3.73 -12.49
CA LYS A 80 -8.83 -2.90 -11.45
C LYS A 80 -7.94 -1.70 -11.12
N GLU A 81 -8.30 -0.54 -11.66
CA GLU A 81 -7.55 0.71 -11.52
C GLU A 81 -7.69 1.39 -10.14
N LYS A 82 -8.75 1.04 -9.40
CA LYS A 82 -9.08 1.61 -8.09
C LYS A 82 -9.67 0.54 -7.16
N ASP A 83 -9.30 0.58 -5.89
CA ASP A 83 -9.94 -0.18 -4.82
C ASP A 83 -10.21 0.70 -3.61
N GLU A 84 -11.30 0.41 -2.88
CA GLU A 84 -11.75 1.23 -1.75
C GLU A 84 -12.33 0.39 -0.61
N VAL A 85 -12.21 0.92 0.60
CA VAL A 85 -12.85 0.36 1.79
C VAL A 85 -13.32 1.47 2.71
N VAL A 86 -14.51 1.30 3.29
CA VAL A 86 -15.02 2.17 4.35
C VAL A 86 -14.57 1.62 5.71
N MET A 87 -13.98 2.47 6.55
CA MET A 87 -13.58 2.14 7.93
C MET A 87 -14.02 3.27 8.87
N GLY A 88 -15.18 3.06 9.53
CA GLY A 88 -15.82 4.10 10.33
C GLY A 88 -16.31 5.25 9.45
N GLU A 89 -15.96 6.49 9.80
CA GLU A 89 -16.33 7.68 9.03
C GLU A 89 -15.44 7.96 7.81
N TYR A 90 -14.47 7.07 7.51
CA TYR A 90 -13.46 7.30 6.49
C TYR A 90 -13.56 6.29 5.33
N VAL A 91 -13.28 6.75 4.12
CA VAL A 91 -13.04 5.93 2.94
C VAL A 91 -11.55 5.95 2.66
N ILE A 92 -10.93 4.77 2.58
CA ILE A 92 -9.54 4.60 2.18
C ILE A 92 -9.55 4.11 0.73
N SER A 93 -8.88 4.85 -0.16
CA SER A 93 -8.81 4.57 -1.58
C SER A 93 -7.37 4.29 -2.00
N LEU A 94 -7.21 3.23 -2.77
CA LEU A 94 -5.98 2.88 -3.48
C LEU A 94 -6.21 3.09 -4.97
N LYS A 95 -5.32 3.84 -5.62
CA LYS A 95 -5.31 4.06 -7.08
C LYS A 95 -3.90 3.97 -7.63
N ARG A 96 -3.78 3.75 -8.94
CA ARG A 96 -2.51 3.92 -9.64
C ARG A 96 -2.09 5.37 -9.58
N ASN A 97 -0.82 5.60 -9.29
CA ASN A 97 -0.24 6.94 -9.44
C ASN A 97 0.03 7.15 -10.94
N SER A 98 -0.91 7.81 -11.62
CA SER A 98 -0.76 8.11 -13.04
C SER A 98 0.02 9.41 -13.23
N PHE A 99 1.00 9.39 -14.15
CA PHE A 99 1.73 10.60 -14.53
C PHE A 99 0.79 11.71 -15.07
N ALA A 100 -0.38 11.37 -15.61
CA ALA A 100 -1.36 12.33 -16.11
C ALA A 100 -1.95 13.23 -15.02
N GLU A 101 -2.20 12.70 -13.80
CA GLU A 101 -2.65 13.52 -12.67
C GLU A 101 -1.52 14.45 -12.17
N ALA A 102 -0.27 13.99 -12.18
CA ALA A 102 0.89 14.83 -11.87
C ALA A 102 1.10 15.93 -12.94
N GLN A 103 0.88 15.65 -14.23
CA GLN A 103 0.96 16.63 -15.32
C GLN A 103 -0.10 17.74 -15.17
N GLY A 104 -1.34 17.39 -14.83
CA GLY A 104 -2.43 18.35 -14.65
C GLY A 104 -2.23 19.31 -13.46
N LEU A 105 -1.53 18.85 -12.41
CA LEU A 105 -1.23 19.64 -11.21
C LEU A 105 0.09 20.43 -11.30
N LEU A 106 1.11 19.88 -11.97
CA LEU A 106 2.45 20.49 -12.04
C LEU A 106 2.71 21.27 -13.33
N GLY A 107 1.86 21.11 -14.36
CA GLY A 107 1.98 21.82 -15.64
C GLY A 107 3.22 21.45 -16.45
N VAL A 108 3.77 20.24 -16.26
CA VAL A 108 4.99 19.76 -16.91
C VAL A 108 4.65 18.66 -17.90
N ASP A 109 4.94 18.85 -19.19
CA ASP A 109 4.85 17.80 -20.21
C ASP A 109 6.03 16.83 -20.07
N ILE A 110 5.77 15.57 -19.70
CA ILE A 110 6.77 14.50 -19.67
C ILE A 110 6.32 13.37 -20.61
N GLU A 111 7.21 12.93 -21.50
CA GLU A 111 6.94 11.89 -22.50
C GLU A 111 6.45 10.58 -21.86
N ASN A 112 5.30 10.10 -22.36
CA ASN A 112 4.68 8.85 -21.96
C ASN A 112 5.52 7.66 -22.45
N LYS A 113 6.37 7.10 -21.59
CA LYS A 113 6.82 5.71 -21.79
C LYS A 113 5.67 4.79 -21.43
N ASN A 114 5.09 4.13 -22.44
CA ASN A 114 4.13 3.05 -22.30
C ASN A 114 4.79 1.85 -21.57
N GLU A 115 5.02 1.96 -20.27
CA GLU A 115 5.27 0.80 -19.42
C GLU A 115 3.91 0.21 -19.04
N LYS A 116 3.31 -0.49 -20.01
CA LYS A 116 2.21 -1.46 -19.80
C LYS A 116 2.71 -2.69 -19.03
N GLU A 117 3.65 -2.54 -18.11
CA GLU A 117 3.92 -3.61 -17.16
C GLU A 117 2.76 -3.69 -16.18
N GLU A 118 2.39 -4.91 -15.82
CA GLU A 118 1.32 -5.24 -14.88
C GLU A 118 1.69 -4.75 -13.47
N GLU A 119 1.65 -3.44 -13.26
CA GLU A 119 1.93 -2.80 -11.98
C GLU A 119 0.73 -3.03 -11.08
N ALA A 120 0.75 -4.17 -10.41
CA ALA A 120 -0.13 -4.43 -9.31
C ALA A 120 0.43 -3.79 -8.04
N ALA A 121 -0.42 -3.11 -7.31
CA ALA A 121 -0.09 -2.57 -6.00
C ALA A 121 -1.05 -3.15 -4.96
N GLY A 122 -0.52 -3.49 -3.80
CA GLY A 122 -1.28 -4.07 -2.71
C GLY A 122 -0.93 -3.40 -1.40
N PHE A 123 -1.95 -3.14 -0.58
CA PHE A 123 -1.81 -2.53 0.73
C PHE A 123 -2.57 -3.34 1.78
N LEU A 124 -1.95 -3.45 2.95
CA LEU A 124 -2.54 -3.85 4.20
C LEU A 124 -2.86 -2.60 5.00
N ILE A 125 -4.05 -2.54 5.58
CA ILE A 125 -4.56 -1.38 6.31
C ILE A 125 -5.00 -1.84 7.69
N ILE A 126 -4.60 -1.11 8.72
CA ILE A 126 -5.00 -1.33 10.12
C ILE A 126 -5.54 -0.04 10.71
N GLN A 127 -6.77 -0.05 11.21
CA GLN A 127 -7.33 1.05 12.00
C GLN A 127 -6.87 0.92 13.45
N LEU A 128 -5.94 1.80 13.86
CA LEU A 128 -5.33 1.84 15.19
C LEU A 128 -6.26 2.52 16.21
N ALA A 129 -6.97 3.57 15.77
CA ALA A 129 -8.01 4.27 16.51
C ALA A 129 -9.07 4.77 15.50
N GLU A 130 -10.14 5.38 15.99
CA GLU A 130 -11.25 5.85 15.15
C GLU A 130 -10.79 6.71 13.95
N ASN A 131 -9.81 7.59 14.19
CA ASN A 131 -9.22 8.50 13.19
C ASN A 131 -7.73 8.23 12.93
N GLU A 132 -7.20 7.05 13.25
CA GLU A 132 -5.77 6.75 13.13
C GLU A 132 -5.56 5.40 12.43
N PHE A 133 -4.75 5.41 11.37
CA PHE A 133 -4.54 4.28 10.47
C PHE A 133 -3.05 4.00 10.31
N LEU A 134 -2.70 2.72 10.23
CA LEU A 134 -1.42 2.23 9.74
C LEU A 134 -1.66 1.56 8.39
N VAL A 135 -0.93 1.98 7.36
CA VAL A 135 -1.00 1.38 6.04
C VAL A 135 0.38 0.93 5.60
N ALA A 136 0.48 -0.25 5.00
CA ALA A 136 1.74 -0.80 4.51
C ALA A 136 1.51 -1.49 3.17
N GLY A 137 2.31 -1.17 2.17
CA GLY A 137 2.09 -1.70 0.83
C GLY A 137 2.99 -1.07 -0.24
N GLY A 138 2.68 -1.35 -1.49
CA GLY A 138 3.40 -0.82 -2.65
C GLY A 138 3.62 -1.85 -3.76
N ILE A 139 4.86 -1.94 -4.23
CA ILE A 139 5.37 -2.67 -5.40
C ILE A 139 5.01 -1.99 -6.73
N GLY A 140 3.72 -1.78 -7.00
CA GLY A 140 3.27 -0.96 -8.13
C GLY A 140 3.21 0.53 -7.76
N SER A 141 3.41 1.40 -8.75
CA SER A 141 3.24 2.85 -8.56
C SER A 141 1.81 3.18 -8.14
N SER A 142 1.64 3.77 -6.97
CA SER A 142 0.33 3.91 -6.34
C SER A 142 0.22 5.12 -5.44
N ILE A 143 -1.02 5.56 -5.23
CA ILE A 143 -1.38 6.57 -4.24
C ILE A 143 -2.47 6.01 -3.33
N LEU A 144 -2.32 6.23 -2.03
CA LEU A 144 -3.30 5.88 -1.02
C LEU A 144 -3.86 7.15 -0.38
N THR A 145 -5.18 7.33 -0.44
CA THR A 145 -5.85 8.51 0.10
C THR A 145 -6.91 8.12 1.11
N ILE A 146 -7.17 9.01 2.08
CA ILE A 146 -8.23 8.87 3.08
C ILE A 146 -9.13 10.10 3.00
N SER A 147 -10.40 9.87 2.73
CA SER A 147 -11.43 10.92 2.69
C SER A 147 -12.57 10.59 3.66
N LYS A 148 -13.50 11.53 3.83
CA LYS A 148 -14.72 11.26 4.60
C LYS A 148 -15.66 10.34 3.80
N SER A 149 -16.36 9.45 4.50
CA SER A 149 -17.30 8.50 3.87
C SER A 149 -18.63 9.13 3.46
N ASN A 150 -19.02 10.25 4.08
CA ASN A 150 -20.25 10.95 3.77
C ASN A 150 -19.93 12.37 3.26
N ASN A 151 -20.04 12.57 1.95
CA ASN A 151 -19.79 13.86 1.30
C ASN A 151 -20.92 14.88 1.54
N ASP A 152 -22.07 14.46 2.08
CA ASP A 152 -23.22 15.34 2.36
C ASP A 152 -23.18 15.93 3.78
N ALA A 153 -22.22 15.53 4.61
CA ALA A 153 -22.01 16.13 5.93
C ALA A 153 -21.33 17.50 5.80
N PRO A 154 -21.70 18.52 6.59
CA PRO A 154 -21.09 19.86 6.52
C PRO A 154 -19.62 19.89 6.97
N THR A 155 -19.09 18.75 7.43
CA THR A 155 -17.76 18.61 8.02
C THR A 155 -16.83 17.91 7.05
N GLN A 156 -15.69 18.54 6.77
CA GLN A 156 -14.63 17.99 5.93
C GLN A 156 -13.67 17.14 6.78
N ALA A 157 -12.77 16.42 6.13
CA ALA A 157 -11.69 15.70 6.78
C ALA A 157 -10.35 16.05 6.13
N GLY A 158 -9.31 16.16 6.96
CA GLY A 158 -7.93 16.38 6.51
C GLY A 158 -6.95 15.53 7.30
N TYR A 159 -5.70 15.50 6.85
CA TYR A 159 -4.62 14.85 7.57
C TYR A 159 -4.12 15.75 8.71
N LEU A 160 -4.24 15.27 9.95
CA LEU A 160 -3.58 15.87 11.10
C LEU A 160 -2.08 15.55 11.06
N SER A 161 -1.76 14.31 10.66
CA SER A 161 -0.38 13.89 10.39
C SER A 161 -0.34 12.74 9.39
N VAL A 162 0.72 12.73 8.59
CA VAL A 162 1.15 11.58 7.80
C VAL A 162 2.62 11.35 8.16
N ASP A 163 2.92 10.23 8.79
CA ASP A 163 4.26 9.86 9.21
C ASP A 163 4.71 8.63 8.41
N GLU A 164 5.76 8.75 7.60
CA GLU A 164 6.44 7.59 7.02
C GLU A 164 7.19 6.85 8.12
N VAL A 165 6.93 5.55 8.24
CA VAL A 165 7.50 4.68 9.25
C VAL A 165 8.64 3.87 8.64
N SER A 166 9.80 3.91 9.29
CA SER A 166 10.94 3.07 8.98
C SER A 166 11.43 2.35 10.23
N TYR A 167 12.22 1.30 10.05
CA TYR A 167 12.79 0.54 11.15
C TYR A 167 14.31 0.52 11.02
N SER A 168 15.01 0.78 12.13
CA SER A 168 16.47 0.76 12.19
C SER A 168 16.87 0.06 13.49
N ASN A 169 17.63 -1.02 13.39
CA ASN A 169 18.05 -1.84 14.54
C ASN A 169 16.88 -2.33 15.41
N GLY A 170 15.73 -2.63 14.81
CA GLY A 170 14.52 -3.06 15.52
C GLY A 170 13.71 -1.93 16.15
N GLU A 171 14.18 -0.68 16.07
CA GLU A 171 13.46 0.49 16.57
C GLU A 171 12.66 1.17 15.46
N MET A 172 11.40 1.49 15.76
CA MET A 172 10.53 2.27 14.87
C MET A 172 10.99 3.73 14.84
N ARG A 173 11.14 4.29 13.65
CA ARG A 173 11.40 5.70 13.39
C ARG A 173 10.32 6.27 12.49
N THR A 174 10.07 7.57 12.63
CA THR A 174 9.04 8.27 11.85
C THR A 174 9.62 9.51 11.18
N HIS A 175 9.21 9.75 9.94
CA HIS A 175 9.46 10.99 9.21
C HIS A 175 8.12 11.63 8.84
N ARG A 176 7.89 12.86 9.31
CA ARG A 176 6.64 13.59 9.04
C ARG A 176 6.64 14.07 7.59
N LEU A 177 5.65 13.64 6.83
CA LEU A 177 5.37 14.15 5.49
C LEU A 177 4.43 15.36 5.56
N ASN A 178 4.66 16.35 4.71
CA ASN A 178 3.76 17.51 4.57
C ASN A 178 3.90 18.18 3.19
N GLY A 179 3.06 19.18 2.89
CA GLY A 179 3.21 19.97 1.67
C GLY A 179 3.14 19.12 0.40
N ASP A 180 4.19 19.19 -0.42
CA ASP A 180 4.32 18.49 -1.69
C ASP A 180 4.24 16.96 -1.56
N GLU A 181 4.70 16.40 -0.45
CA GLU A 181 4.70 14.96 -0.17
C GLU A 181 3.30 14.37 0.03
N THR A 182 2.32 15.23 0.30
CA THR A 182 0.90 14.86 0.49
C THR A 182 -0.05 15.64 -0.45
N ALA A 183 0.50 16.44 -1.36
CA ALA A 183 -0.25 17.35 -2.21
C ALA A 183 -1.27 16.66 -3.14
N PHE A 184 -1.06 15.37 -3.43
CA PHE A 184 -1.95 14.56 -4.25
C PHE A 184 -3.12 13.93 -3.45
N GLY A 185 -3.37 14.40 -2.22
CA GLY A 185 -4.42 13.88 -1.35
C GLY A 185 -4.01 12.68 -0.50
N GLY A 186 -2.72 12.32 -0.50
CA GLY A 186 -2.13 11.24 0.29
C GLY A 186 -0.71 10.91 -0.16
N PRO A 187 -0.01 10.02 0.57
CA PRO A 187 1.36 9.63 0.21
C PRO A 187 1.41 8.79 -1.07
N VAL A 188 2.44 9.04 -1.87
CA VAL A 188 2.75 8.32 -3.11
C VAL A 188 3.79 7.24 -2.84
N VAL A 189 3.58 6.04 -3.40
CA VAL A 189 4.57 4.96 -3.41
C VAL A 189 5.03 4.72 -4.84
N LYS A 190 6.34 4.78 -5.06
CA LYS A 190 6.94 4.58 -6.39
C LYS A 190 7.01 3.09 -6.74
N LYS A 191 7.07 2.80 -8.04
CA LYS A 191 7.32 1.45 -8.56
C LYS A 191 8.56 0.83 -7.89
N GLY A 192 8.43 -0.42 -7.46
CA GLY A 192 9.48 -1.18 -6.79
C GLY A 192 9.65 -0.90 -5.29
N GLU A 193 9.01 0.15 -4.76
CA GLU A 193 9.09 0.49 -3.33
C GLU A 193 7.96 -0.17 -2.53
N SER A 194 8.20 -0.38 -1.24
CA SER A 194 7.12 -0.56 -0.25
C SER A 194 7.34 0.41 0.89
N LYS A 195 6.25 1.04 1.32
CA LYS A 195 6.24 2.05 2.38
C LYS A 195 5.24 1.68 3.46
N ILE A 196 5.50 2.17 4.66
CA ILE A 196 4.59 2.09 5.81
C ILE A 196 4.27 3.53 6.19
N PHE A 197 2.99 3.87 6.30
CA PHE A 197 2.55 5.18 6.77
C PHE A 197 1.65 5.04 7.97
N LYS A 198 1.85 5.94 8.92
CA LYS A 198 0.95 6.16 10.04
C LYS A 198 0.21 7.47 9.80
N MET A 199 -1.09 7.39 9.64
CA MET A 199 -1.94 8.50 9.16
C MET A 199 -3.01 8.81 10.20
N LYS A 200 -3.08 10.07 10.62
CA LYS A 200 -4.09 10.54 11.57
C LYS A 200 -4.96 11.60 10.91
N MET A 201 -6.26 11.44 11.05
CA MET A 201 -7.27 12.32 10.46
C MET A 201 -7.81 13.30 11.49
N TYR A 202 -8.27 14.46 11.04
CA TYR A 202 -9.13 15.36 11.81
C TYR A 202 -10.30 15.82 10.95
N THR A 203 -11.38 16.22 11.60
CA THR A 203 -12.56 16.81 10.96
C THR A 203 -12.65 18.29 11.30
N TYR A 204 -13.12 19.11 10.36
CA TYR A 204 -13.32 20.55 10.53
C TYR A 204 -14.55 21.04 9.78
#